data_AF-A0A934AGX9-F1
#
_entry.id   AF-A0A934AGX9-F1
#
_cell.length_a   1.000
_cell.length_b   1.000
_cell.length_c   1.000
_cell.angle_alpha   90.00
_cell.angle_beta   90.00
_cell.angle_gamma   90.00
#
_symmetry.space_group_name_H-M   'P 1'
#
loop_
_entity.id
_entity.type
_entity.pdbx_description
1 polymer ?
#
loop_
_entity_poly.entity_id
_entity_poly.type
_entity_poly.pdbx_seq_one_letter_code
_entity_poly.pdbx_strand_id
1 'polypeptide(L)'
;MRVRFAILLAKLTSLLIKILGLGAGATWPGEIALTLAPNVLTSFVPRLTKGVILVAGTNGKTTTSLMIKTILEKQGYSVVHNASGANLLNGVVSACIQQASWDGKLNADYGVFEIDENSLPIVLKECHSDPRAGIQVNTKTGSRVPPFRRARKPGMTTLTVVLLNLFRDQLDRYGEVDVIAEKWERALREQ
;
A
#
# COMPACT_ATOMS: atom_id res chain seq x y z
N MET A 1 8.73 14.45 14.37
CA MET A 1 9.17 13.75 15.59
C MET A 1 8.38 12.47 15.82
N ARG A 2 7.04 12.51 15.82
CA ARG A 2 6.15 11.34 16.01
C ARG A 2 6.42 10.16 15.06
N VAL A 3 6.52 10.40 13.75
CA VAL A 3 6.77 9.33 12.75
C VAL A 3 8.10 8.61 12.99
N ARG A 4 9.20 9.33 13.25
CA ARG A 4 10.51 8.71 13.51
C ARG A 4 10.50 7.85 14.77
N PHE A 5 9.84 8.35 15.82
CA PHE A 5 9.65 7.60 17.07
C PHE A 5 8.82 6.33 16.85
N ALA A 6 7.72 6.44 16.09
CA ALA A 6 6.90 5.29 15.72
C ALA A 6 7.69 4.22 14.96
N ILE A 7 8.49 4.63 13.97
CA ILE A 7 9.37 3.73 13.20
C ILE A 7 10.42 3.07 14.10
N LEU A 8 11.05 3.83 15.00
CA LEU A 8 12.04 3.29 15.93
C LEU A 8 11.43 2.21 16.83
N LEU A 9 10.26 2.48 17.43
CA LEU A 9 9.57 1.52 18.29
C LEU A 9 9.12 0.28 17.51
N ALA A 10 8.59 0.47 16.30
CA ALA A 10 8.21 -0.61 15.40
C ALA A 10 9.42 -1.49 15.00
N LYS A 11 10.61 -0.91 14.86
CA LYS A 11 11.83 -1.67 14.60
C LYS A 11 12.33 -2.45 15.82
N LEU A 12 12.28 -1.85 17.00
CA LEU A 12 12.63 -2.53 18.25
C LEU A 12 11.72 -3.73 18.50
N THR A 13 10.42 -3.57 18.26
CA THR A 13 9.45 -4.67 18.37
C THR A 13 9.72 -5.75 17.33
N SER A 14 10.04 -5.39 16.07
CA SER A 14 10.47 -6.36 15.04
C SER A 14 11.70 -7.16 15.46
N LEU A 15 12.70 -6.48 16.05
CA LEU A 15 13.92 -7.13 16.54
C LEU A 15 13.60 -8.11 17.68
N LEU A 16 12.78 -7.70 18.65
CA LEU A 16 12.38 -8.54 19.77
C LEU A 16 11.61 -9.78 19.31
N ILE A 17 10.66 -9.62 18.38
CA ILE A 17 9.89 -10.73 17.78
C ILE A 17 10.82 -11.74 17.11
N LYS A 18 11.81 -11.27 16.34
CA LYS A 18 12.79 -12.13 15.67
C LYS A 18 13.65 -12.90 16.66
N ILE A 19 14.09 -12.25 17.74
CA ILE A 19 14.87 -12.90 18.81
C ILE A 19 14.05 -13.96 19.54
N LEU A 20 12.76 -13.68 19.80
CA LEU A 20 11.87 -14.59 20.51
C LEU A 20 11.28 -15.72 19.65
N GLY A 21 11.60 -15.76 18.34
CA GLY A 21 11.12 -16.82 17.44
C GLY A 21 9.60 -16.84 17.23
N LEU A 22 8.91 -15.72 17.48
CA LEU A 22 7.46 -15.59 17.32
C LEU A 22 7.12 -15.47 15.81
N GLY A 23 7.00 -16.60 15.13
CA GLY A 23 6.90 -16.72 13.65
C GLY A 23 5.69 -16.06 12.96
N ALA A 24 4.80 -15.38 13.69
CA ALA A 24 3.59 -14.74 13.16
C ALA A 24 3.63 -13.19 13.18
N GLY A 25 4.69 -12.58 13.72
CA GLY A 25 4.73 -11.13 13.97
C GLY A 25 5.06 -10.23 12.76
N ALA A 26 4.88 -10.71 11.52
CA ALA A 26 5.30 -9.99 10.31
C ALA A 26 4.62 -8.62 10.13
N THR A 27 3.39 -8.45 10.64
CA THR A 27 2.57 -7.23 10.55
C THR A 27 2.63 -6.32 11.78
N TRP A 28 3.20 -6.80 12.90
CA TRP A 28 3.22 -6.08 14.17
C TRP A 28 3.95 -4.73 14.13
N PRO A 29 5.10 -4.61 13.43
CA PRO A 29 5.76 -3.30 13.30
C PRO A 29 4.82 -2.25 12.71
N GLY A 30 4.03 -2.63 11.71
CA GLY A 30 3.06 -1.74 11.07
C GLY A 30 1.86 -1.42 11.96
N GLU A 31 1.35 -2.39 12.72
CA GLU A 31 0.27 -2.17 13.69
C GLU A 31 0.67 -1.12 14.74
N ILE A 32 1.86 -1.27 15.32
CA ILE A 32 2.40 -0.35 16.31
C ILE A 32 2.66 1.02 15.69
N ALA A 33 3.24 1.06 14.49
CA ALA A 33 3.50 2.32 13.81
C ALA A 33 2.21 3.07 13.46
N LEU A 34 1.17 2.38 12.99
CA LEU A 34 -0.13 2.96 12.67
C LEU A 34 -0.85 3.47 13.93
N THR A 35 -0.73 2.77 15.05
CA THR A 35 -1.27 3.21 16.34
C THR A 35 -0.66 4.55 16.79
N LEU A 36 0.65 4.72 16.60
CA LEU A 36 1.38 5.92 17.01
C LEU A 36 1.35 7.04 15.95
N ALA A 37 1.26 6.67 14.69
CA ALA A 37 1.29 7.56 13.54
C ALA A 37 0.37 6.98 12.43
N PRO A 38 -0.94 7.29 12.46
CA PRO A 38 -1.92 6.71 11.55
C PRO A 38 -1.60 6.89 10.06
N ASN A 39 -0.96 8.00 9.71
CA ASN A 39 -0.60 8.34 8.33
C ASN A 39 0.87 8.02 8.01
N VAL A 40 1.48 7.05 8.70
CA VAL A 40 2.92 6.74 8.55
C VAL A 40 3.28 6.33 7.12
N LEU A 41 2.36 5.71 6.37
CA LEU A 41 2.58 5.32 4.98
C LEU A 41 2.85 6.51 4.06
N THR A 42 2.17 7.65 4.28
CA THR A 42 2.40 8.90 3.53
C THR A 42 3.84 9.40 3.60
N SER A 43 4.59 9.01 4.65
CA SER A 43 5.99 9.37 4.81
C SER A 43 6.96 8.48 4.02
N PHE A 44 6.51 7.27 3.66
CA PHE A 44 7.30 6.31 2.88
C PHE A 44 7.07 6.43 1.38
N VAL A 45 5.83 6.73 0.94
CA VAL A 45 5.47 6.74 -0.48
C VAL A 45 6.34 7.69 -1.33
N PRO A 46 6.64 8.93 -0.91
CA PRO A 46 7.53 9.82 -1.66
C PRO A 46 8.99 9.33 -1.74
N ARG A 47 9.36 8.32 -0.95
CA ARG A 47 10.69 7.70 -0.96
C ARG A 47 10.80 6.51 -1.93
N LEU A 48 9.69 6.11 -2.53
CA LEU A 48 9.64 5.12 -3.61
C LEU A 48 9.80 5.88 -4.93
N THR A 49 11.02 5.90 -5.45
CA THR A 49 11.45 6.91 -6.43
C THR A 49 10.86 6.70 -7.83
N LYS A 50 10.52 5.47 -8.21
CA LYS A 50 9.95 5.11 -9.51
C LYS A 50 8.44 4.89 -9.44
N GLY A 51 7.94 4.25 -8.38
CA GLY A 51 6.50 4.08 -8.21
C GLY A 51 6.05 3.12 -7.11
N VAL A 52 4.73 3.08 -6.94
CA VAL A 52 4.00 2.11 -6.13
C VAL A 52 3.08 1.32 -7.06
N ILE A 53 3.11 0.00 -6.93
CA ILE A 53 2.27 -0.95 -7.66
C ILE A 53 1.43 -1.69 -6.63
N LEU A 54 0.12 -1.49 -6.67
CA LEU A 54 -0.85 -2.19 -5.82
C LEU A 54 -1.47 -3.32 -6.63
N VAL A 55 -1.44 -4.55 -6.12
CA VAL A 55 -2.04 -5.73 -6.76
C VAL A 55 -3.22 -6.20 -5.92
N ALA A 56 -4.44 -6.10 -6.45
CA ALA A 56 -5.68 -6.45 -5.76
C ALA A 56 -6.56 -7.38 -6.61
N GLY A 57 -7.39 -8.18 -5.94
CA GLY A 57 -8.33 -9.11 -6.57
C GLY A 57 -8.38 -10.46 -5.88
N THR A 58 -9.49 -11.16 -6.00
CA THR A 58 -9.79 -12.33 -5.17
C THR A 58 -8.74 -13.44 -5.26
N ASN A 59 -8.18 -13.65 -6.46
CA ASN A 59 -7.22 -14.70 -6.73
C ASN A 59 -5.98 -14.18 -7.45
N GLY A 60 -4.83 -14.82 -7.18
CA GLY A 60 -3.57 -14.58 -7.91
C GLY A 60 -2.71 -13.42 -7.39
N LYS A 61 -3.14 -12.69 -6.34
CA LYS A 61 -2.41 -11.53 -5.79
C LYS A 61 -0.95 -11.84 -5.44
N THR A 62 -0.73 -12.90 -4.67
CA THR A 62 0.60 -13.29 -4.20
C THR A 62 1.51 -13.69 -5.34
N THR A 63 1.00 -14.49 -6.28
CA THR A 63 1.76 -14.93 -7.46
C THR A 63 2.11 -13.76 -8.36
N THR A 64 1.15 -12.89 -8.67
CA THR A 64 1.40 -11.73 -9.54
C THR A 64 2.31 -10.70 -8.87
N SER A 65 2.10 -10.38 -7.59
CA SER A 65 2.96 -9.42 -6.88
C SER A 65 4.40 -9.92 -6.77
N LEU A 66 4.60 -11.21 -6.49
CA LEU A 66 5.93 -11.82 -6.46
C LEU A 66 6.58 -11.84 -7.84
N MET A 67 5.82 -12.15 -8.90
CA MET A 67 6.32 -12.11 -10.28
C MET A 67 6.81 -10.69 -10.66
N ILE A 68 5.99 -9.67 -10.38
CA ILE A 68 6.36 -8.26 -10.63
C ILE A 68 7.62 -7.89 -9.86
N LYS A 69 7.68 -8.21 -8.56
CA LYS A 69 8.86 -7.99 -7.71
C LYS A 69 10.10 -8.62 -8.34
N THR A 70 10.05 -9.91 -8.66
CA THR A 70 11.20 -10.65 -9.20
C THR A 70 11.67 -10.09 -10.54
N ILE A 71 10.75 -9.67 -11.43
CA ILE A 71 11.12 -9.06 -12.71
C ILE A 71 11.85 -7.73 -12.49
N LEU A 72 11.33 -6.86 -11.61
CA LEU A 72 11.95 -5.57 -11.30
C LEU A 72 13.31 -5.73 -10.63
N GLU A 73 13.44 -6.63 -9.67
CA GLU A 73 14.71 -6.93 -9.00
C GLU A 73 15.75 -7.50 -9.98
N LYS A 74 15.34 -8.37 -10.91
CA LYS A 74 16.22 -8.86 -12.00
C LYS A 74 16.71 -7.77 -12.95
N GLN A 75 16.01 -6.63 -13.03
CA GLN A 75 16.43 -5.46 -13.78
C GLN A 75 17.34 -4.52 -12.96
N GLY A 76 17.68 -4.89 -11.72
CA GLY A 76 18.53 -4.11 -10.83
C GLY A 76 17.79 -3.07 -9.99
N TYR A 77 16.45 -3.06 -9.99
CA TYR A 77 15.68 -2.16 -9.15
C TYR A 77 15.54 -2.70 -7.72
N SER A 78 15.56 -1.78 -6.76
CA SER A 78 15.23 -2.07 -5.37
C SER A 78 13.72 -2.04 -5.15
N VAL A 79 13.17 -3.10 -4.55
CA VAL A 79 11.72 -3.28 -4.39
C VAL A 79 11.35 -3.55 -2.93
N VAL A 80 10.40 -2.77 -2.39
CA VAL A 80 9.71 -3.10 -1.15
C VAL A 80 8.53 -4.00 -1.47
N HIS A 81 8.41 -5.13 -0.79
CA HIS A 81 7.31 -6.09 -0.97
C HIS A 81 6.85 -6.64 0.38
N ASN A 82 5.54 -6.74 0.59
CA ASN A 82 4.96 -7.27 1.82
C ASN A 82 5.00 -8.80 1.84
N ALA A 83 5.14 -9.37 3.04
CA ALA A 83 5.09 -10.83 3.21
C ALA A 83 3.73 -11.40 2.76
N SER A 84 3.73 -12.64 2.28
CA SER A 84 2.50 -13.33 1.88
C SER A 84 1.47 -13.33 3.01
N GLY A 85 0.24 -12.91 2.71
CA GLY A 85 -0.86 -12.80 3.67
C GLY A 85 -0.85 -11.51 4.50
N ALA A 86 0.19 -10.67 4.40
CA ALA A 86 0.24 -9.35 5.03
C ALA A 86 -0.40 -8.28 4.12
N ASN A 87 -1.61 -8.56 3.61
CA ASN A 87 -2.28 -7.85 2.53
C ASN A 87 -3.14 -6.65 2.98
N LEU A 88 -3.10 -6.31 4.27
CA LEU A 88 -3.76 -5.15 4.86
C LEU A 88 -2.78 -3.96 4.99
N LEU A 89 -3.28 -2.78 5.37
CA LEU A 89 -2.48 -1.57 5.54
C LEU A 89 -1.28 -1.76 6.50
N ASN A 90 -1.48 -2.47 7.61
CA ASN A 90 -0.40 -2.76 8.58
C ASN A 90 0.71 -3.64 7.97
N GLY A 91 0.39 -4.53 7.05
CA GLY A 91 1.37 -5.35 6.33
C GLY A 91 2.21 -4.53 5.35
N VAL A 92 1.58 -3.62 4.60
CA VAL A 92 2.28 -2.66 3.73
C VAL A 92 3.23 -1.78 4.56
N VAL A 93 2.73 -1.21 5.65
CA VAL A 93 3.54 -0.36 6.55
C VAL A 93 4.69 -1.16 7.17
N SER A 94 4.44 -2.41 7.58
CA SER A 94 5.48 -3.28 8.13
C SER A 94 6.60 -3.53 7.13
N ALA A 95 6.27 -3.80 5.88
CA ALA A 95 7.24 -4.01 4.81
C ALA A 95 8.13 -2.76 4.62
N CYS A 96 7.52 -1.58 4.57
CA CYS A 96 8.25 -0.31 4.49
C CYS A 96 9.17 -0.09 5.70
N ILE A 97 8.71 -0.36 6.91
CA ILE A 97 9.51 -0.20 8.15
C ILE A 97 10.70 -1.15 8.18
N GLN A 98 10.51 -2.40 7.75
CA GLN A 98 11.57 -3.41 7.71
C GLN A 98 12.67 -3.02 6.73
N GLN A 99 12.33 -2.40 5.60
CA GLN A 99 13.28 -1.93 4.60
C GLN A 99 13.87 -0.54 4.90
N ALA A 100 13.19 0.28 5.68
CA ALA A 100 13.67 1.61 6.07
C ALA A 100 14.91 1.50 6.98
N SER A 101 15.72 2.56 7.05
CA SER A 101 16.80 2.73 8.02
C SER A 101 16.27 3.06 9.42
N TRP A 102 17.14 3.06 10.44
CA TRP A 102 16.73 3.36 11.84
C TRP A 102 16.27 4.80 12.05
N ASP A 103 16.73 5.74 11.20
CA ASP A 103 16.23 7.12 11.16
C ASP A 103 14.95 7.28 10.31
N GLY A 104 14.38 6.17 9.83
CA GLY A 104 13.11 6.11 9.10
C GLY A 104 13.19 6.49 7.64
N LYS A 105 14.40 6.52 7.05
CA LYS A 105 14.56 6.74 5.61
C LYS A 105 14.36 5.42 4.87
N LEU A 106 13.32 5.37 4.07
CA LEU A 106 13.21 4.37 3.01
C LEU A 106 13.98 4.88 1.78
N ASN A 107 14.68 3.99 1.09
CA ASN A 107 15.28 4.27 -0.21
C ASN A 107 15.09 3.04 -1.07
N ALA A 108 14.07 3.06 -1.92
CA ALA A 108 13.79 1.99 -2.87
C ALA A 108 13.21 2.59 -4.16
N ASP A 109 13.36 1.89 -5.26
CA ASP A 109 12.82 2.30 -6.55
C ASP A 109 11.31 2.08 -6.59
N TYR A 110 10.86 0.88 -6.20
CA TYR A 110 9.45 0.51 -6.25
C TYR A 110 8.93 -0.01 -4.91
N GLY A 111 7.64 0.23 -4.64
CA GLY A 111 6.86 -0.57 -3.72
C GLY A 111 5.90 -1.45 -4.52
N VAL A 112 5.94 -2.76 -4.31
CA VAL A 112 5.01 -3.72 -4.93
C VAL A 112 4.26 -4.39 -3.80
N PHE A 113 2.95 -4.17 -3.71
CA PHE A 113 2.17 -4.64 -2.56
C PHE A 113 0.98 -5.47 -3.02
N GLU A 114 0.83 -6.67 -2.45
CA GLU A 114 -0.46 -7.38 -2.52
C GLU A 114 -1.43 -6.76 -1.52
N ILE A 115 -2.65 -6.47 -1.96
CA ILE A 115 -3.66 -5.79 -1.17
C ILE A 115 -4.97 -6.59 -1.19
N ASP A 116 -5.53 -6.78 0.00
CA ASP A 116 -6.87 -7.34 0.19
C ASP A 116 -7.94 -6.47 -0.50
N GLU A 117 -9.01 -7.08 -1.00
CA GLU A 117 -10.00 -6.39 -1.80
C GLU A 117 -10.67 -5.25 -1.03
N ASN A 118 -10.94 -5.46 0.27
CA ASN A 118 -11.57 -4.43 1.08
C ASN A 118 -10.56 -3.40 1.60
N SER A 119 -9.26 -3.70 1.54
CA SER A 119 -8.17 -2.80 1.94
C SER A 119 -7.68 -1.87 0.84
N LEU A 120 -8.00 -2.14 -0.42
CA LEU A 120 -7.57 -1.30 -1.54
C LEU A 120 -7.95 0.19 -1.35
N PRO A 121 -9.19 0.57 -0.97
CA PRO A 121 -9.56 1.98 -0.82
C PRO A 121 -8.70 2.74 0.21
N ILE A 122 -8.46 2.13 1.37
CA ILE A 122 -7.69 2.79 2.44
C ILE A 122 -6.22 2.93 2.07
N VAL A 123 -5.62 1.90 1.46
CA VAL A 123 -4.21 1.94 1.03
C VAL A 123 -4.03 2.94 -0.11
N LEU A 124 -4.96 2.99 -1.06
CA LEU A 124 -4.90 3.92 -2.19
C LEU A 124 -4.91 5.38 -1.70
N LYS A 125 -5.78 5.71 -0.74
CA LYS A 125 -5.85 7.04 -0.11
C LYS A 125 -4.53 7.43 0.57
N GLU A 126 -3.92 6.51 1.31
CA GLU A 126 -2.63 6.74 1.97
C GLU A 126 -1.48 6.90 0.94
N CYS A 127 -1.53 6.19 -0.18
CA CYS A 127 -0.56 6.32 -1.27
C CYS A 127 -0.70 7.61 -2.09
N HIS A 128 -1.91 8.14 -2.20
CA HIS A 128 -2.17 9.32 -3.01
C HIS A 128 -1.99 10.64 -2.27
N SER A 129 -2.07 10.63 -0.95
CA SER A 129 -1.97 11.84 -0.12
C SER A 129 -0.61 12.53 -0.32
N ASP A 130 -0.54 13.42 -1.31
CA ASP A 130 0.55 14.37 -1.50
C ASP A 130 0.62 15.21 -0.22
N PRO A 131 1.77 15.24 0.50
CA PRO A 131 1.95 16.12 1.65
C PRO A 131 1.68 17.61 1.35
N ARG A 132 1.57 18.00 0.07
CA ARG A 132 1.27 19.36 -0.42
C ARG A 132 -0.15 19.55 -0.95
N ALA A 133 -0.95 18.49 -1.09
CA ALA A 133 -2.34 18.62 -1.53
C ALA A 133 -3.22 19.02 -0.34
N GLY A 134 -3.37 20.33 -0.15
CA GLY A 134 -4.41 20.88 0.70
C GLY A 134 -5.78 20.34 0.28
N ILE A 135 -6.56 19.96 1.29
CA ILE A 135 -7.95 19.50 1.17
C ILE A 135 -8.75 20.54 0.38
N GLN A 136 -9.24 20.18 -0.81
CA GLN A 136 -10.41 20.79 -1.41
C GLN A 136 -11.39 19.69 -1.81
N VAL A 137 -12.31 19.42 -0.89
CA VAL A 137 -13.57 18.75 -1.20
C VAL A 137 -14.47 19.79 -1.84
N ASN A 138 -14.82 19.60 -3.11
CA ASN A 138 -16.03 20.25 -3.64
C ASN A 138 -16.85 19.23 -4.40
N THR A 139 -18.03 18.95 -3.84
CA THR A 139 -19.08 18.15 -4.43
C THR A 139 -19.67 18.91 -5.62
N LYS A 140 -19.76 18.27 -6.79
CA LYS A 140 -20.90 18.44 -7.71
C LYS A 140 -20.92 17.32 -8.75
N THR A 141 -22.08 16.68 -8.78
CA THR A 141 -22.56 15.69 -9.72
C THR A 141 -22.45 16.15 -11.17
N GLY A 142 -22.08 15.24 -12.06
CA GLY A 142 -22.04 15.46 -13.50
C GLY A 142 -21.37 14.30 -14.21
N SER A 143 -22.17 13.36 -14.69
CA SER A 143 -21.77 12.23 -15.52
C SER A 143 -21.00 12.68 -16.77
N ARG A 144 -19.68 12.42 -16.78
CA ARG A 144 -18.84 12.18 -17.96
C ARG A 144 -17.50 11.67 -17.47
N VAL A 145 -17.14 10.45 -17.84
CA VAL A 145 -15.82 9.87 -17.55
C VAL A 145 -14.78 10.64 -18.37
N PRO A 146 -13.87 11.41 -17.77
CA PRO A 146 -12.80 12.06 -18.53
C PRO A 146 -11.74 11.02 -18.93
N PRO A 147 -11.01 11.23 -20.04
CA PRO A 147 -9.93 10.33 -20.43
C PRO A 147 -8.85 10.31 -19.36
N PHE A 148 -8.32 9.11 -19.09
CA PHE A 148 -7.45 8.70 -17.96
C PHE A 148 -6.06 9.37 -17.89
N ARG A 149 -5.85 10.54 -18.52
CA ARG A 149 -4.54 11.20 -18.59
C ARG A 149 -4.60 12.64 -18.10
N ARG A 150 -4.38 12.82 -16.79
CA ARG A 150 -3.84 14.08 -16.25
C ARG A 150 -2.34 14.14 -16.53
N ALA A 151 -1.85 15.26 -17.07
CA ALA A 151 -0.43 15.49 -17.26
C ALA A 151 0.30 15.48 -15.90
N ARG A 152 1.39 14.70 -15.81
CA ARG A 152 2.12 14.43 -14.56
C ARG A 152 3.02 15.60 -14.17
N LYS A 153 3.04 15.99 -12.90
CA LYS A 153 4.05 16.89 -12.34
C LYS A 153 5.39 16.13 -12.20
N PRO A 154 6.53 16.68 -12.67
CA PRO A 154 7.84 16.07 -12.48
C PRO A 154 8.14 15.84 -10.98
N GLY A 155 8.66 14.66 -10.63
CA GLY A 155 9.07 14.32 -9.26
C GLY A 155 8.00 13.69 -8.36
N MET A 156 6.79 13.44 -8.87
CA MET A 156 5.73 12.75 -8.12
C MET A 156 5.82 11.24 -8.31
N THR A 157 5.83 10.45 -7.23
CA THR A 157 5.81 8.97 -7.28
C THR A 157 4.64 8.47 -8.13
N THR A 158 4.89 7.52 -9.05
CA THR A 158 3.83 6.92 -9.87
C THR A 158 3.01 5.97 -9.02
N LEU A 159 1.68 6.04 -9.06
CA LEU A 159 0.80 5.05 -8.45
C LEU A 159 0.11 4.23 -9.55
N THR A 160 0.34 2.93 -9.55
CA THR A 160 -0.25 1.97 -10.49
C THR A 160 -1.07 0.95 -9.72
N VAL A 161 -2.29 0.70 -10.17
CA VAL A 161 -3.18 -0.31 -9.58
C VAL A 161 -3.39 -1.42 -10.62
N VAL A 162 -3.10 -2.66 -10.23
CA VAL A 162 -3.31 -3.88 -11.01
C VAL A 162 -4.49 -4.62 -10.38
N LEU A 163 -5.63 -4.61 -11.06
CA LEU A 163 -6.82 -5.36 -10.66
C LEU A 163 -6.84 -6.69 -11.43
N LEU A 164 -6.86 -7.80 -10.70
CA LEU A 164 -6.83 -9.14 -11.29
C LEU A 164 -8.24 -9.63 -11.66
N ASN A 165 -8.95 -10.14 -10.66
CA ASN A 165 -10.29 -10.70 -10.77
C ASN A 165 -11.06 -10.36 -9.49
N LEU A 166 -12.39 -10.40 -9.58
CA LEU A 166 -13.28 -10.24 -8.43
C LEU A 166 -14.36 -11.32 -8.55
N PHE A 167 -14.08 -12.48 -7.96
CA PHE A 167 -14.96 -13.64 -7.96
C PHE A 167 -15.57 -13.85 -6.58
N ARG A 168 -16.80 -14.35 -6.53
CA ARG A 168 -17.36 -14.77 -5.25
C ARG A 168 -16.65 -16.01 -4.73
N ASP A 169 -16.34 -16.01 -3.44
CA ASP A 169 -16.10 -17.22 -2.69
C ASP A 169 -17.44 -17.89 -2.33
N GLN A 170 -17.44 -19.20 -2.07
CA GLN A 170 -18.63 -19.97 -1.71
C GLN A 170 -19.27 -19.51 -0.40
N LEU A 171 -18.51 -18.81 0.44
CA LEU A 171 -18.99 -18.26 1.72
C LEU A 171 -19.51 -16.81 1.61
N ASP A 172 -19.34 -16.16 0.45
CA ASP A 172 -19.70 -14.76 0.28
C ASP A 172 -21.22 -14.55 0.28
N ARG A 173 -21.64 -13.43 0.88
CA ARG A 173 -23.06 -13.07 0.86
C ARG A 173 -23.49 -12.60 -0.51
N TYR A 174 -24.79 -12.72 -0.79
CA TYR A 174 -25.35 -12.17 -2.01
C TYR A 174 -25.15 -10.65 -2.07
N GLY A 175 -24.44 -10.17 -3.10
CA GLY A 175 -24.15 -8.76 -3.37
C GLY A 175 -22.79 -8.26 -2.87
N GLU A 176 -21.99 -9.09 -2.20
CA GLU A 176 -20.71 -8.67 -1.60
C GLU A 176 -19.67 -8.21 -2.62
N VAL A 177 -19.54 -8.96 -3.73
CA VAL A 177 -18.66 -8.62 -4.86
C VAL A 177 -19.05 -7.28 -5.49
N ASP A 178 -20.35 -7.01 -5.65
CA ASP A 178 -20.83 -5.74 -6.23
C ASP A 178 -20.46 -4.55 -5.32
N VAL A 179 -20.62 -4.71 -4.00
CA VAL A 179 -20.21 -3.70 -3.01
C VAL A 179 -18.71 -3.43 -3.06
N ILE A 180 -17.88 -4.47 -3.22
CA ILE A 180 -16.42 -4.31 -3.35
C ILE A 180 -16.08 -3.57 -4.65
N ALA A 181 -16.71 -3.93 -5.77
CA ALA A 181 -16.52 -3.26 -7.05
C ALA A 181 -16.89 -1.77 -6.99
N GLU A 182 -18.01 -1.43 -6.36
CA GLU A 182 -18.42 -0.04 -6.14
C GLU A 182 -17.43 0.74 -5.27
N LYS A 183 -16.91 0.11 -4.20
CA LYS A 183 -15.87 0.72 -3.36
C LYS A 183 -14.60 0.99 -4.15
N TRP A 184 -14.17 0.06 -5.00
CA TRP A 184 -13.00 0.23 -5.86
C TRP A 184 -13.19 1.35 -6.87
N GLU A 185 -14.34 1.38 -7.55
CA GLU A 185 -14.66 2.43 -8.52
C GLU A 185 -14.61 3.80 -7.86
N ARG A 186 -15.25 3.95 -6.71
CA ARG A 186 -15.24 5.20 -5.94
C ARG A 186 -13.81 5.60 -5.55
N ALA A 187 -13.05 4.67 -4.97
CA ALA A 187 -11.68 4.93 -4.55
C ALA A 187 -10.80 5.38 -5.72
N LEU A 188 -10.91 4.75 -6.88
CA LEU A 188 -10.13 5.09 -8.09
C LEU A 188 -10.54 6.44 -8.70
N ARG A 189 -11.83 6.83 -8.59
CA ARG A 189 -12.32 8.14 -9.07
C ARG A 189 -11.88 9.30 -8.20
N GLU A 190 -11.60 9.06 -6.93
CA GLU A 190 -11.19 10.08 -5.95
C GLU A 190 -9.68 10.38 -5.96
N GLN A 191 -8.94 9.85 -6.95
CA GLN A 191 -7.49 10.06 -7.18
C GLN A 191 -7.20 11.17 -8.21
#